data_AF-A0A0D0CW69-F1
#
_entry.id   AF-A0A0D0CW69-F1
#
_cell.length_a   1.000
_cell.length_b   1.000
_cell.length_c   1.000
_cell.angle_alpha   90.00
_cell.angle_beta   90.00
_cell.angle_gamma   90.00
#
_symmetry.space_group_name_H-M   'P 1'
#
loop_
_entity.id
_entity.type
_entity.pdbx_description
1 polymer ?
#
loop_
_entity_poly.entity_id
_entity_poly.type
_entity_poly.pdbx_seq_one_letter_code
_entity_poly.pdbx_strand_id
1 'polypeptide(L)'
;FLKLVSSLPQCHISLIVWLCTAHIALNKHLHHIKKSSSPLCPYCNKIETVEHYLTICPQYIREHHILSITLRRSASSVPFLLTQPKAINPLIAYVNSSGHMKETF
;
A
#
# COMPACT_ATOMS: atom_id res chain seq x y z
N PHE A 1 -10.29 -12.86 -5.26
CA PHE A 1 -10.58 -11.71 -4.39
C PHE A 1 -11.63 -12.03 -3.32
N LEU A 2 -12.89 -12.36 -3.63
CA LEU A 2 -13.92 -12.58 -2.60
C LEU A 2 -13.58 -13.65 -1.53
N LYS A 3 -12.98 -14.77 -1.93
CA LYS A 3 -12.49 -15.81 -0.98
C LYS A 3 -11.34 -15.35 -0.07
N LEU A 4 -10.65 -14.28 -0.47
CA LEU A 4 -9.53 -13.71 0.29
C LEU A 4 -10.03 -12.82 1.42
N VAL A 5 -11.01 -11.97 1.12
CA VAL A 5 -11.55 -11.00 2.07
C VAL A 5 -12.55 -11.62 3.06
N SER A 6 -13.14 -12.78 2.77
CA SER A 6 -14.11 -13.44 3.65
C SER A 6 -13.57 -13.86 5.03
N SER A 7 -12.25 -14.02 5.18
CA SER A 7 -11.61 -14.44 6.44
C SER A 7 -10.87 -13.30 7.16
N LEU A 8 -10.99 -12.05 6.68
CA LEU A 8 -10.25 -10.91 7.24
C LEU A 8 -11.17 -10.03 8.09
N PRO A 9 -10.63 -9.36 9.12
CA PRO A 9 -11.34 -8.26 9.79
C PRO A 9 -11.76 -7.18 8.78
N GLN A 10 -12.92 -6.56 9.03
CA GLN A 10 -13.51 -5.57 8.12
C GLN A 10 -12.57 -4.40 7.79
N CYS A 11 -11.77 -3.93 8.76
CA CYS A 11 -10.77 -2.87 8.55
C CYS A 11 -9.70 -3.26 7.51
N HIS A 12 -9.21 -4.51 7.57
CA HIS A 12 -8.23 -5.03 6.62
C HIS A 12 -8.84 -5.19 5.22
N ILE A 13 -10.10 -5.60 5.13
CA ILE A 13 -10.83 -5.68 3.85
C ILE A 13 -10.86 -4.30 3.17
N SER A 14 -11.27 -3.27 3.91
CA SER A 14 -11.36 -1.89 3.39
C SER A 14 -10.00 -1.39 2.90
N LEU A 15 -8.93 -1.60 3.68
CA LEU A 15 -7.57 -1.24 3.28
C LEU A 15 -7.16 -1.88 1.95
N ILE A 16 -7.38 -3.20 1.81
CA ILE A 16 -7.03 -3.92 0.59
C ILE A 16 -7.87 -3.45 -0.60
N VAL A 17 -9.17 -3.21 -0.42
CA VAL A 17 -10.04 -2.66 -1.46
C VAL A 17 -9.54 -1.29 -1.92
N TRP A 18 -9.22 -0.39 -0.97
CA TRP A 18 -8.71 0.95 -1.28
C TRP A 18 -7.37 0.93 -2.00
N LEU A 19 -6.46 0.02 -1.61
CA LEU A 19 -5.21 -0.19 -2.33
C LEU A 19 -5.44 -0.72 -3.76
N CYS A 20 -6.35 -1.68 -3.94
CA CYS A 20 -6.71 -2.21 -5.25
C CYS A 20 -7.30 -1.16 -6.19
N THR A 21 -8.18 -0.30 -5.68
CA THR A 21 -8.82 0.75 -6.48
C THR A 21 -8.03 2.03 -6.54
N ALA A 22 -6.89 2.12 -5.85
CA ALA A 22 -6.12 3.36 -5.63
C ALA A 22 -6.96 4.51 -5.02
N HIS A 23 -8.02 4.18 -4.28
CA HIS A 23 -8.86 5.12 -3.52
C HIS A 23 -8.35 5.23 -2.08
N ILE A 24 -7.07 5.55 -1.94
CA ILE A 24 -6.40 5.61 -0.65
C ILE A 24 -5.69 6.95 -0.50
N ALA A 25 -5.35 7.34 0.73
CA ALA A 25 -4.78 8.65 1.06
C ALA A 25 -3.31 8.83 0.60
N LEU A 26 -3.01 8.49 -0.64
CA LEU A 26 -1.76 8.80 -1.34
C LEU A 26 -1.95 10.08 -2.16
N ASN A 27 -0.90 10.89 -2.31
CA ASN A 27 -0.99 12.21 -2.94
C ASN A 27 -1.54 12.20 -4.36
N LYS A 28 -1.32 11.15 -5.16
CA LYS A 28 -1.96 11.05 -6.49
C LYS A 28 -3.49 11.08 -6.39
N HIS A 29 -4.07 10.30 -5.48
CA HIS A 29 -5.51 10.26 -5.28
C HIS A 29 -6.01 11.53 -4.62
N LEU A 30 -5.32 12.01 -3.58
CA LEU A 30 -5.68 13.26 -2.88
C LEU A 30 -5.68 14.45 -3.82
N HIS A 31 -4.71 14.56 -4.73
CA HIS A 31 -4.66 15.61 -5.74
C HIS A 31 -5.83 15.50 -6.72
N HIS A 32 -6.19 14.29 -7.16
CA HIS A 32 -7.34 14.07 -8.04
C HIS A 32 -8.66 14.55 -7.42
N ILE A 33 -8.84 14.36 -6.11
CA ILE A 33 -10.02 14.85 -5.36
C ILE A 33 -9.84 16.26 -4.78
N LYS A 34 -8.79 16.99 -5.19
CA LYS A 34 -8.48 18.37 -4.76
C LYS A 34 -8.25 18.53 -3.24
N LYS A 35 -7.78 17.47 -2.57
CA LYS A 35 -7.40 17.44 -1.14
C LYS A 35 -5.90 17.61 -0.90
N SER A 36 -5.08 17.45 -1.94
CA SER A 36 -3.65 17.79 -1.91
C SER A 36 -3.32 18.77 -3.03
N SER A 37 -2.40 19.70 -2.79
CA SER A 37 -1.93 20.67 -3.77
C SER A 37 -1.03 20.05 -4.84
N SER A 38 -0.48 18.86 -4.60
CA SER A 38 0.46 18.19 -5.49
C SER A 38 0.29 16.67 -5.47
N PRO A 39 0.42 15.98 -6.61
CA PRO A 39 0.37 14.51 -6.66
C PRO A 39 1.68 13.83 -6.24
N LEU A 40 2.70 14.62 -5.85
CA LEU A 40 4.06 14.14 -5.61
C LEU A 40 4.24 13.62 -4.19
N CYS A 41 5.07 12.59 -4.05
CA CYS A 41 5.54 12.07 -2.78
C CYS A 41 6.47 13.09 -2.12
N PRO A 42 6.26 13.44 -0.83
CA PRO A 42 7.06 14.46 -0.15
C PRO A 42 8.52 14.05 0.06
N TYR A 43 8.84 12.75 -0.04
CA TYR A 43 10.17 12.22 0.25
C TYR A 43 11.08 12.11 -0.98
N CYS A 44 10.51 12.02 -2.19
CA CYS A 44 11.32 11.76 -3.40
C CYS A 44 10.81 12.46 -4.67
N ASN A 45 9.79 13.31 -4.57
CA ASN A 45 9.24 14.11 -5.67
C ASN A 45 8.76 13.31 -6.90
N LYS A 46 8.50 12.00 -6.76
CA LYS A 46 7.81 11.18 -7.77
C LYS A 46 6.31 11.15 -7.49
N ILE A 47 5.48 10.86 -8.49
CA ILE A 47 4.03 10.73 -8.30
C ILE A 47 3.76 9.60 -7.29
N GLU A 48 3.01 9.91 -6.22
CA GLU A 48 2.72 8.97 -5.14
C GLU A 48 1.55 8.03 -5.52
N THR A 49 1.85 7.02 -6.34
CA THR A 49 0.93 5.92 -6.67
C THR A 49 1.01 4.79 -5.62
N VAL A 50 0.05 3.86 -5.66
CA VAL A 50 0.11 2.61 -4.87
C VAL A 50 1.37 1.82 -5.19
N GLU A 51 1.74 1.72 -6.47
CA GLU A 51 3.00 1.08 -6.88
C GLU A 51 4.21 1.80 -6.30
N HIS A 52 4.26 3.13 -6.40
CA HIS A 52 5.34 3.90 -5.84
C HIS A 52 5.49 3.66 -4.33
N TYR A 53 4.39 3.74 -3.61
CA TYR A 53 4.33 3.49 -2.18
C TYR A 53 4.81 2.08 -1.83
N LEU A 54 4.31 1.04 -2.51
CA LEU A 54 4.58 -0.35 -2.13
C LEU A 54 5.95 -0.90 -2.58
N THR A 55 6.57 -0.34 -3.63
CA THR A 55 7.77 -0.96 -4.21
C THR A 55 8.92 0.00 -4.57
N ILE A 56 8.73 1.33 -4.54
CA ILE A 56 9.72 2.28 -5.12
C ILE A 56 10.18 3.34 -4.12
N CYS A 57 9.31 3.82 -3.25
CA CYS A 57 9.59 5.00 -2.42
C CYS A 57 10.78 4.77 -1.47
N PRO A 58 11.84 5.61 -1.52
CA PRO A 58 13.02 5.42 -0.68
C PRO A 58 12.74 5.60 0.82
N GLN A 59 11.66 6.31 1.17
CA GLN A 59 11.25 6.46 2.57
C GLN A 59 10.93 5.11 3.24
N TYR A 60 10.43 4.14 2.46
CA TYR A 60 9.96 2.86 2.98
C TYR A 60 10.91 1.69 2.67
N ILE A 61 12.21 1.97 2.48
CA ILE A 61 13.22 0.94 2.17
C ILE A 61 13.25 -0.18 3.21
N ARG A 62 13.08 0.16 4.49
CA ARG A 62 13.09 -0.84 5.57
C ARG A 62 11.89 -1.79 5.43
N GLU A 63 10.72 -1.24 5.18
CA GLU A 63 9.47 -1.98 5.02
C GLU A 63 9.51 -2.80 3.72
N HIS A 64 10.03 -2.25 2.62
CA HIS A 64 10.29 -2.99 1.37
C HIS A 64 11.24 -4.15 1.61
N HIS A 65 12.27 -3.96 2.42
CA HIS A 65 13.22 -5.03 2.75
C HIS A 65 12.54 -6.16 3.52
N ILE A 66 11.75 -5.84 4.55
CA ILE A 66 10.99 -6.83 5.33
C ILE A 66 10.00 -7.58 4.42
N LEU A 67 9.27 -6.85 3.57
CA LEU A 67 8.34 -7.42 2.60
C LEU A 67 9.07 -8.37 1.63
N SER A 68 10.26 -7.97 1.18
CA SER A 68 11.12 -8.75 0.27
C SER A 68 11.69 -10.01 0.93
N ILE A 69 12.09 -9.96 2.20
CA ILE A 69 12.52 -11.17 2.92
C ILE A 69 11.34 -12.15 3.05
N THR A 70 10.16 -11.63 3.37
CA THR A 70 8.97 -12.44 3.66
C THR A 70 8.38 -13.07 2.40
N LEU A 71 8.27 -12.31 1.30
CA LEU A 71 7.60 -12.72 0.07
C LEU A 71 8.57 -13.05 -1.07
N ARG A 72 9.87 -12.86 -0.87
CA ARG A 72 10.94 -13.10 -1.86
C ARG A 72 10.67 -12.32 -3.14
N ARG A 73 10.87 -12.97 -4.30
CA ARG A 73 10.65 -12.38 -5.64
C ARG A 73 9.23 -11.87 -5.87
N SER A 74 8.25 -12.32 -5.08
CA SER A 74 6.87 -11.88 -5.23
C SER A 74 6.60 -10.51 -4.61
N ALA A 75 7.52 -9.97 -3.80
CA ALA A 75 7.36 -8.67 -3.14
C ALA A 75 7.36 -7.49 -4.11
N SER A 76 7.95 -7.62 -5.30
CA SER A 76 7.99 -6.56 -6.31
C SER A 76 6.73 -6.50 -7.17
N SER A 77 5.82 -7.48 -7.07
CA SER A 77 4.61 -7.54 -7.88
C SER A 77 3.43 -6.95 -7.11
N VAL A 78 3.05 -5.71 -7.43
CA VAL A 78 1.86 -5.07 -6.85
C VAL A 78 0.59 -5.93 -7.02
N PRO A 79 0.30 -6.51 -8.20
CA PRO A 79 -0.85 -7.41 -8.34
C PRO A 79 -0.79 -8.61 -7.38
N PHE A 80 0.40 -9.18 -7.14
CA PHE A 80 0.56 -10.26 -6.18
C PHE A 80 0.27 -9.79 -4.75
N LEU A 81 0.83 -8.64 -4.34
CA LEU A 81 0.65 -8.08 -3.00
C LEU A 81 -0.83 -7.86 -2.66
N LEU A 82 -1.62 -7.43 -3.65
CA LEU A 82 -3.01 -7.04 -3.47
C LEU A 82 -4.00 -8.21 -3.63
N THR A 83 -3.59 -9.33 -4.23
CA THR A 83 -4.53 -10.42 -4.59
C THR A 83 -4.24 -11.76 -3.93
N GLN A 84 -3.03 -11.97 -3.41
CA GLN A 84 -2.63 -13.28 -2.89
C GLN A 84 -2.82 -13.40 -1.39
N PRO A 85 -3.47 -14.47 -0.89
CA PRO A 85 -3.68 -14.68 0.55
C PRO A 85 -2.42 -14.61 1.39
N LYS A 86 -1.34 -15.21 0.90
CA LYS A 86 -0.03 -15.19 1.57
C LYS A 86 0.59 -13.79 1.69
N ALA A 87 0.14 -12.82 0.88
CA ALA A 87 0.70 -11.47 0.87
C ALA A 87 -0.06 -10.49 1.77
N ILE A 88 -1.30 -10.81 2.16
CA ILE A 88 -2.15 -9.88 2.91
C ILE A 88 -1.58 -9.52 4.28
N ASN A 89 -1.20 -10.50 5.09
CA ASN A 89 -0.67 -10.22 6.42
C ASN A 89 0.66 -9.42 6.35
N PRO A 90 1.63 -9.79 5.49
CA PRO A 90 2.82 -8.97 5.25
C PRO A 90 2.51 -7.54 4.77
N LEU A 91 1.50 -7.37 3.91
CA LEU A 91 1.09 -6.06 3.40
C LEU A 91 0.44 -5.20 4.49
N ILE A 92 -0.38 -5.77 5.37
CA ILE A 92 -0.96 -5.05 6.51
C ILE A 92 0.15 -4.62 7.47
N ALA A 93 1.10 -5.51 7.77
CA ALA A 93 2.25 -5.18 8.61
C ALA A 93 3.07 -4.03 8.00
N TYR A 94 3.29 -4.05 6.68
CA TYR A 94 3.93 -2.97 5.93
C TYR A 94 3.22 -1.62 6.11
N VAL A 95 1.89 -1.59 5.93
CA VAL A 95 1.10 -0.37 6.06
C VAL A 95 1.19 0.18 7.48
N ASN A 96 1.06 -0.69 8.49
CA ASN A 96 1.14 -0.31 9.90
C ASN A 96 2.53 0.24 10.26
N SER A 97 3.61 -0.38 9.76
CA SER A 97 4.98 0.06 10.06
C SER A 97 5.36 1.36 9.36
N SER A 98 4.90 1.55 8.11
CA SER A 98 5.18 2.76 7.33
C SER A 98 4.67 4.03 8.00
N GLY A 99 3.62 3.91 8.80
CA GLY A 99 2.95 5.01 9.47
C GLY A 99 2.28 6.03 8.54
N HIS A 100 2.27 5.80 7.23
CA HIS A 100 1.70 6.74 6.25
C HIS A 100 0.19 6.92 6.42
N MET A 101 -0.49 5.90 6.95
CA MET A 101 -1.95 5.84 7.06
C MET A 101 -2.46 5.90 8.51
N LYS A 102 -1.63 6.39 9.45
CA LYS A 102 -1.93 6.45 10.89
C LYS A 102 -3.16 7.27 11.27
N GLU A 103 -3.61 8.17 10.40
CA GLU A 103 -4.81 8.98 10.63
C GLU A 103 -6.10 8.27 10.14
N THR A 104 -5.96 7.20 9.36
CA THR A 104 -7.08 6.50 8.71
C THR A 104 -7.36 5.11 9.33
N PHE A 105 -6.44 4.55 10.13
CA PHE A 105 -6.53 3.20 10.72
C PHE A 105 -6.01 3.13 12.15
#